data_AF-A0AA43EPJ8-F1
#
_entry.id   AF-A0AA43EPJ8-F1
#
_cell.length_a   1.000
_cell.length_b   1.000
_cell.length_c   1.000
_cell.angle_alpha   90.00
_cell.angle_beta   90.00
_cell.angle_gamma   90.00
#
_symmetry.space_group_name_H-M   'P 1'
#
loop_
_entity.id
_entity.type
_entity.pdbx_description
1 polymer ?
#
loop_
_entity_poly.entity_id
_entity_poly.type
_entity_poly.pdbx_seq_one_letter_code
_entity_poly.pdbx_strand_id
1 'polypeptide(L)'
;WTHAEYVEVDSVGRMFAVDLSAERIAIEHYREMTVFLGADDLTTQQILEMMLVPEEAQAESRATLVKDCTSEGEIHVTALLGASCAQH
;
A
#
# COMPACT_ATOMS: atom_id res chain seq x y z
N TRP A 1 4.43 -11.47 4.74
CA TRP A 1 4.39 -11.13 3.30
C TRP A 1 4.23 -12.40 2.47
N THR A 2 3.00 -12.69 2.03
CA THR A 2 2.60 -13.41 0.81
C THR A 2 1.18 -12.92 0.51
N HIS A 3 0.76 -12.78 -0.76
CA HIS A 3 -0.45 -12.06 -1.26
C HIS A 3 -0.21 -10.62 -1.74
N ALA A 4 0.91 -10.34 -2.42
CA ALA A 4 0.91 -9.22 -3.36
C ALA A 4 0.29 -9.73 -4.67
N GLU A 5 -1.00 -9.44 -4.88
CA GLU A 5 -1.55 -9.53 -6.23
C GLU A 5 -0.81 -8.52 -7.10
N TYR A 6 -0.22 -9.00 -8.18
CA TYR A 6 0.46 -8.13 -9.13
C TYR A 6 -0.58 -7.30 -9.88
N VAL A 7 -0.59 -6.01 -9.62
CA VAL A 7 -1.40 -5.04 -10.37
C VAL A 7 -0.45 -4.28 -11.30
N GLU A 8 -0.65 -4.41 -12.61
CA GLU A 8 0.05 -3.55 -13.56
C GLU A 8 -0.39 -2.10 -13.37
N VAL A 9 0.59 -1.21 -13.18
CA VAL A 9 0.39 0.22 -12.99
C VAL A 9 1.33 0.99 -13.91
N ASP A 10 0.80 2.06 -14.50
CA ASP A 10 1.41 2.90 -15.53
C ASP A 10 2.26 4.05 -14.96
N SER A 11 2.12 4.35 -13.68
CA SER A 11 2.89 5.38 -12.98
C SER A 11 3.24 4.99 -11.54
N VAL A 12 4.31 5.60 -11.04
CA VAL A 12 4.78 5.42 -9.64
C VAL A 12 3.72 5.93 -8.65
N GLY A 13 3.02 7.02 -8.96
CA GLY A 13 1.92 7.52 -8.13
C GLY A 13 0.76 6.52 -8.01
N ARG A 14 0.45 5.79 -9.09
CA ARG A 14 -0.55 4.72 -9.08
C ARG A 14 -0.08 3.50 -8.28
N MET A 15 1.20 3.16 -8.33
CA MET A 15 1.78 2.12 -7.46
C MET A 15 1.54 2.43 -5.98
N PHE A 16 1.89 3.63 -5.53
CA PHE A 16 1.68 4.02 -4.13
C PHE A 16 0.20 4.12 -3.74
N ALA A 17 -0.70 4.41 -4.68
CA ALA A 17 -2.13 4.40 -4.43
C ALA A 17 -2.67 2.98 -4.23
N VAL A 18 -2.17 1.99 -5.00
CA VAL A 18 -2.50 0.57 -4.80
C VAL A 18 -1.96 0.10 -3.45
N ASP A 19 -0.72 0.43 -3.11
CA ASP A 19 -0.14 0.08 -1.81
C ASP A 19 -0.92 0.72 -0.65
N LEU A 20 -1.33 1.98 -0.78
CA LEU A 20 -2.16 2.66 0.24
C LEU A 20 -3.49 1.94 0.45
N SER A 21 -4.10 1.44 -0.63
CA SER A 21 -5.32 0.64 -0.53
C SER A 21 -5.06 -0.66 0.23
N ALA A 22 -3.93 -1.32 -0.02
CA ALA A 22 -3.57 -2.56 0.68
C ALA A 22 -3.41 -2.33 2.19
N GLU A 23 -2.69 -1.29 2.62
CA GLU A 23 -2.54 -0.99 4.06
C GLU A 23 -3.89 -0.72 4.73
N ARG A 24 -4.79 0.01 4.07
CA ARG A 24 -6.13 0.30 4.62
C ARG A 24 -6.97 -0.96 4.78
N ILE A 25 -6.86 -1.90 3.84
CA ILE A 25 -7.53 -3.20 3.93
C ILE A 25 -6.93 -4.01 5.09
N ALA A 26 -5.60 -4.01 5.26
CA ALA A 26 -4.94 -4.70 6.37
C ALA A 26 -5.40 -4.14 7.73
N ILE A 27 -5.45 -2.81 7.87
CA ILE A 27 -5.95 -2.14 9.09
C ILE A 27 -7.38 -2.57 9.40
N GLU A 28 -8.28 -2.52 8.41
CA GLU A 28 -9.68 -2.91 8.63
C GLU A 28 -9.79 -4.38 9.02
N HIS A 29 -9.08 -5.26 8.31
CA HIS A 29 -9.09 -6.68 8.58
C HIS A 29 -8.58 -7.02 9.99
N TYR A 30 -7.51 -6.38 10.45
CA TYR A 30 -7.03 -6.60 11.82
C TYR A 30 -8.00 -6.05 12.88
N ARG A 31 -8.69 -4.93 12.62
CA ARG A 31 -9.73 -4.42 13.52
C ARG A 31 -10.92 -5.38 13.60
N GLU A 32 -11.38 -5.89 12.46
CA GLU A 32 -12.45 -6.91 12.41
C GLU A 32 -12.05 -8.18 13.16
N MET A 33 -10.82 -8.66 12.97
CA MET A 33 -10.29 -9.83 13.70
C MET A 33 -10.23 -9.60 15.21
N THR A 34 -9.79 -8.42 15.66
CA THR A 34 -9.77 -8.09 17.09
C THR A 34 -11.18 -8.13 17.68
N VAL A 35 -12.18 -7.57 16.97
CA VAL A 35 -13.59 -7.64 17.39
C VAL A 35 -14.10 -9.08 17.42
N PHE A 36 -13.77 -9.87 16.39
CA PHE A 36 -14.19 -11.27 16.29
C PHE A 36 -13.64 -12.14 17.42
N LEU A 37 -12.37 -11.97 17.80
CA LEU A 37 -11.73 -12.74 18.88
C LEU A 37 -12.30 -12.39 20.26
N GLY A 38 -12.68 -11.14 20.49
CA GLY A 38 -13.22 -10.70 21.77
C GLY A 38 -12.35 -11.11 22.97
N ALA A 39 -13.00 -11.37 24.12
CA ALA A 39 -12.29 -11.79 25.33
C ALA A 39 -11.80 -13.25 25.29
N ASP A 40 -12.12 -14.00 24.23
CA ASP A 40 -11.82 -15.44 24.14
C ASP A 40 -10.33 -15.70 23.85
N ASP A 41 -9.62 -14.73 23.25
CA ASP A 41 -8.17 -14.79 23.04
C ASP A 41 -7.51 -13.40 23.08
N LEU A 42 -7.19 -12.97 24.30
CA LEU A 42 -6.49 -11.71 24.56
C LEU A 42 -5.04 -11.69 24.03
N THR A 43 -4.42 -12.87 23.88
CA THR A 43 -3.03 -12.93 23.41
C THR A 43 -2.97 -12.58 21.93
N THR A 44 -3.87 -13.16 21.13
CA THR A 44 -3.96 -12.84 19.71
C THR A 44 -4.43 -11.39 19.49
N GLN A 45 -5.37 -10.88 20.29
CA GLN A 45 -5.77 -9.46 20.21
C GLN A 45 -4.59 -8.51 20.40
N GLN A 46 -3.77 -8.72 21.43
CA GLN A 46 -2.59 -7.88 21.69
C GLN A 46 -1.61 -7.88 20.52
N ILE A 47 -1.42 -9.04 19.87
CA ILE A 47 -0.56 -9.15 18.68
C ILE A 47 -1.14 -8.36 17.51
N LEU A 48 -2.44 -8.46 17.25
CA LEU A 48 -3.11 -7.69 16.20
C LEU A 48 -3.05 -6.18 16.46
N GLU A 49 -3.21 -5.74 17.72
CA GLU A 49 -3.05 -4.34 18.12
C GLU A 49 -1.62 -3.83 17.91
N MET A 50 -0.61 -4.66 18.19
CA MET A 50 0.79 -4.32 17.88
C MET A 50 1.07 -4.20 16.38
N MET A 51 0.28 -4.89 15.53
CA MET A 51 0.37 -4.77 14.07
C MET A 51 -0.38 -3.54 13.54
N LEU A 52 -1.41 -3.04 14.22
CA LEU A 52 -2.16 -1.87 13.77
C LEU A 52 -1.31 -0.59 13.71
N VAL A 53 -0.46 -0.36 14.72
CA VAL A 53 0.40 0.84 14.78
C VAL A 53 1.32 0.97 13.56
N PRO A 54 2.13 -0.03 13.18
CA PRO A 54 2.99 0.07 12.00
C PRO A 54 2.19 0.17 10.69
N GLU A 55 1.02 -0.47 10.57
CA GLU A 55 0.16 -0.36 9.38
C GLU A 55 -0.43 1.06 9.24
N GLU A 56 -0.85 1.71 10.34
CA GLU A 56 -1.33 3.09 10.32
C GLU A 56 -0.22 4.08 9.89
N ALA A 57 1.00 3.91 10.42
CA ALA A 57 2.15 4.73 10.02
C ALA A 57 2.51 4.51 8.53
N GLN A 58 2.42 3.26 8.08
CA GLN A 58 2.62 2.87 6.69
C GLN A 58 1.57 3.48 5.75
N ALA A 59 0.29 3.50 6.14
CA ALA A 59 -0.79 4.13 5.39
C ALA A 59 -0.62 5.65 5.33
N GLU A 60 -0.21 6.30 6.42
CA GLU A 60 0.07 7.74 6.44
C GLU A 60 1.24 8.10 5.51
N SER A 61 2.32 7.33 5.56
CA SER A 61 3.48 7.51 4.68
C SER A 61 3.09 7.38 3.20
N ARG A 62 2.38 6.31 2.83
CA ARG A 62 1.89 6.11 1.45
C ARG A 62 0.93 7.20 1.00
N ALA A 63 0.05 7.68 1.89
CA ALA A 63 -0.83 8.79 1.58
C ALA A 63 -0.07 10.10 1.31
N THR A 64 1.06 10.31 1.98
CA THR A 64 1.94 11.46 1.72
C THR A 64 2.61 11.33 0.35
N LEU A 65 3.19 10.16 0.05
CA LEU A 65 3.83 9.90 -1.25
C LEU A 65 2.85 10.02 -2.42
N VAL A 66 1.61 9.55 -2.27
CA VAL A 66 0.56 9.73 -3.29
C VAL A 66 0.29 11.20 -3.54
N LYS A 67 0.20 12.03 -2.49
CA LYS A 67 0.01 13.48 -2.65
C LYS A 67 1.17 14.13 -3.39
N ASP A 68 2.39 13.76 -3.04
CA ASP A 68 3.60 14.30 -3.66
C ASP A 68 3.71 13.89 -5.15
N CYS A 69 3.36 12.65 -5.49
CA CYS A 69 3.31 12.21 -6.89
C CYS A 69 2.16 12.82 -7.71
N THR A 70 1.12 13.34 -7.06
CA THR A 70 0.06 14.09 -7.75
C THR A 70 0.39 15.58 -7.92
N SER A 71 1.35 16.10 -7.16
CA SER A 71 1.77 17.50 -7.22
C SER A 71 2.97 17.72 -8.14
N GLU A 72 3.87 16.74 -8.28
CA GLU A 72 4.90 16.72 -9.32
C GLU A 72 4.43 15.88 -10.51
N GLY A 73 4.32 16.50 -11.69
CA GLY A 73 3.68 15.92 -12.88
C GLY A 73 4.07 14.46 -13.17
N GLU A 74 3.08 13.65 -13.52
CA GLU A 74 3.18 12.19 -13.71
C GLU A 74 4.40 11.77 -14.53
N ILE A 75 5.39 11.15 -13.87
CA ILE A 75 6.40 10.37 -14.58
C ILE A 75 5.75 9.06 -15.00
N HIS A 76 5.36 8.99 -16.28
CA HIS A 76 4.80 7.80 -16.91
C HIS A 76 5.93 6.78 -17.17
N VAL A 77 5.79 5.56 -16.65
CA VAL A 77 6.85 4.51 -16.75
C VAL A 77 7.08 4.10 -18.22
N THR A 78 6.08 4.28 -19.07
CA THR A 78 6.13 4.01 -20.52
C THR A 78 7.17 4.87 -21.26
N ALA A 79 7.58 6.01 -20.71
CA ALA A 79 8.59 6.87 -21.33
C ALA A 79 10.02 6.28 -21.32
N LEU A 80 10.31 5.31 -20.44
CA LEU A 80 11.64 4.71 -20.32
C LEU A 80 11.89 3.53 -21.28
N LEU A 81 10.85 2.98 -21.91
CA LEU A 81 10.96 1.85 -22.86
C LEU A 81 10.95 2.28 -24.35
N GLY A 82 10.82 3.58 -24.65
CA GLY A 82 10.69 4.11 -26.01
C GLY A 82 11.98 4.61 -26.68
N ALA A 83 13.11 4.68 -25.98
CA ALA A 83 14.35 5.29 -26.49
C ALA A 83 15.43 4.26 -26.84
N SER A 84 15.11 3.27 -27.69
CA SER A 84 16.14 2.47 -28.37
C SER A 84 15.57 1.79 -29.63
N CYS A 85 15.25 2.59 -30.65
CA CYS A 85 15.23 2.12 -32.04
C CYS A 85 15.16 3.31 -33.02
N ALA A 86 16.19 4.15 -33.05
CA ALA A 86 16.40 5.10 -34.15
C ALA A 86 17.89 5.46 -34.25
N GLN A 87 18.70 4.47 -34.61
CA GLN A 87 20.04 4.70 -35.15
C GLN A 87 20.06 4.02 -36.51
N HIS A 88 20.02 4.87 -37.53
CA HIS A 88 20.32 4.54 -38.91
C HIS A 88 21.75 4.97 -39.20
#